data_AF-A0A1D3DUD5-F1
#
_entry.id   AF-A0A1D3DUD5-F1
#
_cell.length_a   1.000
_cell.length_b   1.000
_cell.length_c   1.000
_cell.angle_alpha   90.00
_cell.angle_beta   90.00
_cell.angle_gamma   90.00
#
_symmetry.space_group_name_H-M   'P 1'
#
loop_
_entity.id
_entity.type
_entity.pdbx_description
1 polymer ?
#
loop_
_entity_poly.entity_id
_entity_poly.type
_entity_poly.pdbx_seq_one_letter_code
_entity_poly.pdbx_strand_id
1 'polypeptide(L)'
;MPSLLSNPLTRRLLRPAVTLVEQRMEHITHAFQKDLDALHHEVADLRRQSYGLGLLLDHAGRDAHRMPTPTQVDRLVGEVRTVTGAADERARGDITVAYRHLVALEALGTGGIGGTVSDVCGRLAAVPLLVAAGAETGPGGVVEVLEAGSRHGLFAAALRRMLRRHGVEARLTLLDPGDEDVVRGNLALGGAGSQDVRLVRGGLDAPEVRERRYGVLLLDAPHEGAQGLAGPGAVLVAPADPAPGPGLRPLGQVADSVYCAPAL
;
A
#
# COMPACT_ATOMS: atom_id res chain seq x y z
N MET A 1 -44.48 -35.48 -39.28
CA MET A 1 -45.71 -34.97 -38.65
C MET A 1 -45.88 -33.51 -39.02
N PRO A 2 -46.95 -33.11 -39.73
CA PRO A 2 -47.16 -31.72 -40.11
C PRO A 2 -47.40 -30.86 -38.86
N SER A 3 -46.64 -29.77 -38.74
CA SER A 3 -46.73 -28.80 -37.65
C SER A 3 -48.16 -28.26 -37.53
N LEU A 4 -48.74 -28.30 -36.32
CA LEU A 4 -50.06 -27.74 -36.01
C LEU A 4 -50.16 -26.22 -36.32
N LEU A 5 -49.03 -25.56 -36.60
CA LEU A 5 -48.94 -24.13 -36.94
C LEU A 5 -49.15 -23.82 -38.44
N SER A 6 -49.18 -24.82 -39.33
CA SER A 6 -49.38 -24.60 -40.77
C SER A 6 -50.84 -24.58 -41.22
N ASN A 7 -51.78 -24.92 -40.33
CA ASN A 7 -53.21 -24.93 -40.65
C ASN A 7 -53.85 -23.54 -40.39
N PRO A 8 -54.49 -22.90 -41.40
CA PRO A 8 -55.05 -21.56 -41.29
C PRO A 8 -56.16 -21.42 -40.23
N LEU A 9 -56.88 -22.50 -39.93
CA LEU A 9 -57.91 -22.50 -38.88
C LEU A 9 -57.30 -22.54 -37.48
N THR A 10 -56.26 -23.36 -37.27
CA THR A 10 -55.51 -23.43 -36.02
C THR A 10 -54.79 -22.11 -35.73
N ARG A 11 -54.27 -21.44 -36.78
CA ARG A 11 -53.64 -20.12 -36.68
C ARG A 11 -54.63 -19.02 -36.27
N ARG A 12 -55.91 -19.14 -36.67
CA ARG A 12 -56.97 -18.18 -36.31
C ARG A 12 -57.48 -18.38 -34.87
N LEU A 13 -57.54 -19.64 -34.41
CA LEU A 13 -57.91 -19.99 -33.04
C LEU A 13 -56.83 -19.68 -32.00
N LEU A 14 -55.54 -19.83 -32.36
CA LEU A 14 -54.41 -19.54 -31.46
C LEU A 14 -54.00 -18.06 -31.44
N ARG A 15 -54.48 -17.25 -32.40
CA ARG A 15 -54.15 -15.82 -32.54
C ARG A 15 -54.31 -15.02 -31.23
N PRO A 16 -55.41 -15.18 -30.46
CA PRO A 16 -55.60 -14.45 -29.20
C PRO A 16 -54.56 -14.81 -28.13
N ALA A 17 -54.16 -16.09 -28.07
CA ALA A 17 -53.16 -16.56 -27.13
C ALA A 17 -51.76 -16.05 -27.50
N VAL A 18 -51.43 -16.02 -28.79
CA VAL A 18 -50.16 -15.46 -29.29
C VAL A 18 -50.08 -13.96 -29.02
N THR A 19 -51.16 -13.20 -29.26
CA THR A 19 -51.17 -11.75 -28.98
C THR A 19 -51.02 -11.44 -27.49
N LEU A 20 -51.56 -12.28 -26.59
CA LEU A 20 -51.36 -12.12 -25.15
C LEU A 20 -49.92 -12.41 -24.72
N VAL A 21 -49.27 -13.39 -25.36
CA VAL A 21 -47.84 -13.68 -25.13
C VAL A 21 -46.96 -12.54 -25.65
N GLU A 22 -47.25 -12.01 -26.85
CA GLU A 22 -46.54 -10.86 -27.42
C GLU A 22 -46.69 -9.62 -26.52
N GLN A 23 -47.91 -9.27 -26.10
CA GLN A 23 -48.16 -8.16 -25.18
C GLN A 23 -47.45 -8.34 -23.83
N ARG A 24 -47.42 -9.57 -23.31
CA ARG A 24 -46.71 -9.87 -22.06
C ARG A 24 -45.20 -9.77 -22.24
N MET A 25 -44.66 -10.24 -23.37
CA MET A 25 -43.24 -10.09 -23.70
C MET A 25 -42.86 -8.63 -23.86
N GLU A 26 -43.67 -7.83 -24.55
CA GLU A 26 -43.47 -6.37 -24.70
C GLU A 26 -43.50 -5.65 -23.35
N HIS A 27 -44.43 -6.02 -22.47
CA HIS A 27 -44.49 -5.45 -21.13
C HIS A 27 -43.25 -5.81 -20.29
N ILE A 28 -42.79 -7.05 -20.39
CA ILE A 28 -41.58 -7.53 -19.71
C ILE A 28 -40.33 -6.85 -20.26
N THR A 29 -40.18 -6.73 -21.57
CA THR A 29 -39.02 -6.05 -22.18
C THR A 29 -39.00 -4.57 -21.82
N HIS A 30 -40.16 -3.91 -21.80
CA HIS A 30 -40.24 -2.50 -21.40
C HIS A 30 -39.91 -2.29 -19.92
N ALA A 31 -40.30 -3.22 -19.04
CA ALA A 31 -39.90 -3.20 -17.64
C ALA A 31 -38.38 -3.38 -17.48
N PHE A 32 -37.79 -4.38 -18.17
CA PHE A 32 -36.34 -4.60 -18.15
C PHE A 32 -35.55 -3.43 -18.72
N GLN A 33 -36.04 -2.80 -19.80
CA GLN A 33 -35.40 -1.62 -20.39
C GLN A 33 -35.37 -0.46 -19.38
N LYS A 34 -36.49 -0.25 -18.66
CA LYS A 34 -36.60 0.78 -17.63
C LYS A 34 -35.64 0.52 -16.46
N ASP A 35 -35.52 -0.74 -16.03
CA ASP A 35 -34.61 -1.12 -14.94
C ASP A 35 -33.14 -0.96 -15.37
N LEU A 36 -32.80 -1.28 -16.63
CA LEU A 36 -31.48 -1.03 -17.21
C LEU A 36 -31.15 0.46 -17.30
N ASP A 37 -32.11 1.29 -17.71
CA ASP A 37 -31.93 2.73 -17.78
C ASP A 37 -31.73 3.34 -16.39
N ALA A 38 -32.48 2.87 -15.38
CA ALA A 38 -32.31 3.25 -13.98
C ALA A 38 -30.91 2.86 -13.46
N LEU A 39 -30.49 1.62 -13.72
CA LEU A 39 -29.16 1.13 -13.33
C LEU A 39 -28.04 1.92 -14.02
N HIS A 40 -28.17 2.23 -15.31
CA HIS A 40 -27.22 3.09 -16.02
C HIS A 40 -27.14 4.49 -15.41
N HIS A 41 -28.27 5.05 -14.97
CA HIS A 41 -28.30 6.35 -14.32
C HIS A 41 -27.59 6.31 -12.96
N GLU A 42 -27.87 5.30 -12.13
CA GLU A 42 -27.19 5.11 -10.84
C GLU A 42 -25.69 4.90 -11.01
N VAL A 43 -25.27 4.10 -11.99
CA VAL A 43 -23.85 3.89 -12.31
C VAL A 43 -23.21 5.20 -12.78
N ALA A 44 -23.90 6.00 -13.59
CA ALA A 44 -23.39 7.30 -14.03
C ALA A 44 -23.24 8.28 -12.85
N ASP A 45 -24.19 8.30 -11.91
CA ASP A 45 -24.10 9.09 -10.69
C ASP A 45 -22.98 8.63 -9.77
N LEU A 46 -22.84 7.32 -9.55
CA LEU A 46 -21.72 6.75 -8.79
C LEU A 46 -20.38 7.09 -9.43
N ARG A 47 -20.27 7.04 -10.77
CA ARG A 47 -19.06 7.45 -11.50
C ARG A 47 -18.77 8.94 -11.35
N ARG A 48 -19.79 9.80 -11.39
CA ARG A 48 -19.63 11.24 -11.14
C ARG A 48 -19.14 11.51 -9.71
N GLN A 49 -19.71 10.82 -8.72
CA GLN A 49 -19.33 10.94 -7.32
C GLN A 49 -17.93 10.38 -7.05
N SER A 50 -17.55 9.29 -7.73
CA SER A 50 -16.23 8.67 -7.58
C SER A 50 -15.14 9.34 -8.41
N TYR A 51 -15.47 10.24 -9.36
CA TYR A 51 -14.50 10.89 -10.23
C TYR A 51 -13.44 11.67 -9.44
N GLY A 52 -13.85 12.42 -8.41
CA GLY A 52 -12.90 13.14 -7.55
C GLY A 52 -11.96 12.20 -6.78
N LEU A 53 -12.45 11.05 -6.33
CA LEU A 53 -11.62 10.00 -5.73
C LEU A 53 -10.70 9.36 -6.77
N GLY A 54 -11.17 9.20 -8.01
CA GLY A 54 -10.38 8.70 -9.13
C GLY A 54 -9.19 9.62 -9.44
N LEU A 55 -9.39 10.94 -9.44
CA LEU A 55 -8.28 11.90 -9.59
C LEU A 55 -7.26 11.78 -8.45
N LEU A 56 -7.74 11.49 -7.23
CA LEU A 56 -6.90 11.40 -6.04
C LEU A 56 -6.29 10.03 -5.78
N LEU A 57 -6.76 8.95 -6.39
CA LEU A 57 -6.38 7.59 -6.00
C LEU A 57 -6.21 6.61 -7.17
N ASP A 58 -6.64 6.97 -8.38
CA ASP A 58 -6.53 6.10 -9.55
C ASP A 58 -5.26 6.39 -10.38
N HIS A 59 -5.01 5.59 -11.41
CA HIS A 59 -3.84 5.64 -12.30
C HIS A 59 -3.71 6.96 -13.08
N ALA A 60 -4.70 7.85 -13.01
CA ALA A 60 -4.65 9.16 -13.65
C ALA A 60 -3.52 10.01 -13.02
N GLY A 61 -2.32 9.92 -13.59
CA GLY A 61 -1.12 10.59 -13.12
C GLY A 61 -0.30 9.81 -12.08
N ARG A 62 -0.52 8.50 -11.90
CA ARG A 62 0.25 7.64 -10.99
C ARG A 62 0.66 6.34 -11.65
N ASP A 63 1.78 5.79 -11.16
CA ASP A 63 2.28 4.49 -11.60
C ASP A 63 1.43 3.31 -11.06
N ALA A 64 0.62 3.53 -10.01
CA ALA A 64 -0.21 2.48 -9.39
C ALA A 64 -1.53 3.00 -8.79
N HIS A 65 -2.57 2.14 -8.81
CA HIS A 65 -3.83 2.39 -8.10
C HIS A 65 -3.63 2.42 -6.58
N ARG A 66 -4.20 3.43 -5.93
CA ARG A 66 -4.14 3.62 -4.48
C ARG A 66 -5.49 3.40 -3.78
N MET A 67 -6.45 2.67 -4.34
CA MET A 67 -7.66 2.27 -3.59
C MET A 67 -7.57 0.82 -3.09
N PRO A 68 -7.29 0.59 -1.79
CA PRO A 68 -7.35 -0.74 -1.22
C PRO A 68 -8.81 -1.18 -1.02
N THR A 69 -9.08 -2.46 -1.22
CA THR A 69 -10.37 -3.07 -0.86
C THR A 69 -10.44 -3.35 0.64
N PRO A 70 -11.65 -3.47 1.22
CA PRO A 70 -11.82 -3.87 2.62
C PRO A 70 -11.08 -5.18 2.93
N THR A 71 -11.20 -6.19 2.05
CA THR A 71 -10.50 -7.47 2.20
C THR A 71 -8.98 -7.33 2.21
N GLN A 72 -8.41 -6.44 1.39
CA GLN A 72 -6.97 -6.16 1.42
C GLN A 72 -6.55 -5.54 2.75
N VAL A 73 -7.34 -4.59 3.28
CA VAL A 73 -7.05 -3.96 4.58
C VAL A 73 -7.17 -4.98 5.72
N ASP A 74 -8.22 -5.79 5.73
CA ASP A 74 -8.45 -6.79 6.78
C ASP A 74 -7.34 -7.85 6.80
N ARG A 75 -6.89 -8.29 5.62
CA ARG A 75 -5.72 -9.16 5.49
C ARG A 75 -4.46 -8.49 6.04
N LEU A 76 -4.21 -7.24 5.66
CA LEU A 76 -3.03 -6.50 6.10
C LEU A 76 -3.02 -6.30 7.62
N VAL A 77 -4.17 -6.05 8.24
CA VAL A 77 -4.33 -5.98 9.70
C VAL A 77 -3.89 -7.29 10.35
N GLY A 78 -4.35 -8.44 9.82
CA GLY A 78 -3.97 -9.75 10.33
C GLY A 78 -2.47 -10.05 10.19
N GLU A 79 -1.86 -9.66 9.08
CA GLU A 79 -0.42 -9.80 8.84
C GLU A 79 0.39 -8.92 9.80
N VAL A 80 0.04 -7.63 9.94
CA VAL A 80 0.69 -6.72 10.90
C VAL A 80 0.54 -7.22 12.33
N ARG A 81 -0.64 -7.69 12.75
CA ARG A 81 -0.81 -8.30 14.08
C ARG A 81 0.11 -9.51 14.26
N THR A 82 0.20 -10.38 13.25
CA THR A 82 1.02 -11.59 13.33
C THR A 82 2.49 -11.27 13.53
N VAL A 83 3.01 -10.25 12.81
CA VAL A 83 4.43 -9.85 12.90
C VAL A 83 4.73 -9.04 14.15
N THR A 84 3.82 -8.17 14.58
CA THR A 84 4.09 -7.17 15.64
C THR A 84 3.51 -7.51 17.00
N GLY A 85 2.54 -8.44 17.07
CA GLY A 85 1.76 -8.73 18.27
C GLY A 85 0.75 -7.64 18.66
N ALA A 86 0.60 -6.57 17.87
CA ALA A 86 -0.32 -5.48 18.17
C ALA A 86 -1.80 -5.92 18.08
N ALA A 87 -2.67 -5.31 18.89
CA ALA A 87 -4.12 -5.50 18.80
C ALA A 87 -4.66 -5.05 17.43
N ASP A 88 -5.70 -5.72 16.93
CA ASP A 88 -6.29 -5.47 15.60
C ASP A 88 -6.75 -4.01 15.44
N GLU A 89 -7.34 -3.41 16.48
CA GLU A 89 -7.77 -2.00 16.45
C GLU A 89 -6.58 -1.05 16.27
N ARG A 90 -5.46 -1.36 16.93
CA ARG A 90 -4.24 -0.56 16.83
C ARG A 90 -3.62 -0.70 15.44
N ALA A 91 -3.47 -1.93 14.97
CA ALA A 91 -2.94 -2.22 13.64
C ALA A 91 -3.78 -1.55 12.54
N ARG A 92 -5.12 -1.65 12.62
CA ARG A 92 -6.03 -0.97 11.69
C ARG A 92 -5.89 0.55 11.74
N GLY A 93 -5.77 1.11 12.96
CA GLY A 93 -5.55 2.54 13.15
C GLY A 93 -4.27 3.03 12.46
N ASP A 94 -3.16 2.31 12.64
CA ASP A 94 -1.87 2.69 12.05
C ASP A 94 -1.84 2.46 10.52
N ILE A 95 -2.45 1.39 10.01
CA ILE A 95 -2.64 1.19 8.55
C ILE A 95 -3.47 2.33 7.94
N THR A 96 -4.54 2.76 8.61
CA THR A 96 -5.38 3.87 8.14
C THR A 96 -4.60 5.18 8.06
N VAL A 97 -3.75 5.45 9.07
CA VAL A 97 -2.91 6.64 9.10
C VAL A 97 -1.79 6.54 8.06
N ALA A 98 -1.18 5.38 7.89
CA ALA A 98 -0.18 5.12 6.84
C ALA A 98 -0.75 5.37 5.44
N TYR A 99 -1.95 4.87 5.17
CA TYR A 99 -2.66 5.10 3.91
C TYR A 99 -2.90 6.58 3.62
N ARG A 100 -3.31 7.35 4.64
CA ARG A 100 -3.48 8.81 4.51
C ARG A 100 -2.16 9.52 4.19
N HIS A 101 -1.05 9.09 4.78
CA HIS A 101 0.27 9.65 4.48
C HIS A 101 0.71 9.31 3.07
N LEU A 102 0.51 8.06 2.61
CA LEU A 102 0.78 7.63 1.24
C LEU A 102 0.07 8.53 0.23
N VAL A 103 -1.25 8.68 0.35
CA VAL A 103 -2.06 9.50 -0.57
C VAL A 103 -1.63 10.96 -0.53
N ALA A 104 -1.45 11.52 0.68
CA ALA A 104 -1.10 12.93 0.83
C ALA A 104 0.29 13.27 0.27
N LEU A 105 1.29 12.42 0.52
CA LEU A 105 2.67 12.68 0.09
C LEU A 105 2.84 12.46 -1.41
N GLU A 106 2.17 11.47 -2.01
CA GLU A 106 2.15 11.34 -3.48
C GLU A 106 1.37 12.46 -4.16
N ALA A 107 0.38 13.07 -3.51
CA ALA A 107 -0.38 14.19 -4.08
C ALA A 107 0.35 15.54 -3.98
N LEU A 108 1.17 15.74 -2.95
CA LEU A 108 1.86 17.01 -2.67
C LEU A 108 3.33 17.01 -3.08
N GLY A 109 3.97 15.85 -3.08
CA GLY A 109 5.39 15.71 -3.35
C GLY A 109 5.68 15.44 -4.83
N THR A 110 6.97 15.41 -5.14
CA THR A 110 7.46 15.08 -6.48
C THR A 110 7.82 13.59 -6.53
N GLY A 111 7.26 12.88 -7.52
CA GLY A 111 7.47 11.45 -7.72
C GLY A 111 6.44 10.59 -6.97
N GLY A 112 6.72 9.28 -6.88
CA GLY A 112 5.86 8.32 -6.19
C GLY A 112 6.61 7.49 -5.15
N ILE A 113 5.85 6.76 -4.33
CA ILE A 113 6.37 5.75 -3.41
C ILE A 113 6.34 4.39 -4.13
N GLY A 114 7.49 3.73 -4.24
CA GLY A 114 7.56 2.39 -4.83
C GLY A 114 6.78 1.35 -4.03
N GLY A 115 6.22 0.36 -4.71
CA GLY A 115 5.51 -0.76 -4.10
C GLY A 115 3.98 -0.63 -4.08
N THR A 116 3.32 -1.74 -3.74
CA THR A 116 1.86 -1.84 -3.67
C THR A 116 1.32 -1.03 -2.48
N VAL A 117 0.02 -0.69 -2.49
CA VAL A 117 -0.62 -0.01 -1.33
C VAL A 117 -0.42 -0.80 -0.05
N SER A 118 -0.61 -2.12 -0.13
CA SER A 118 -0.47 -3.03 1.01
C SER A 118 0.96 -3.08 1.52
N ASP A 119 1.95 -3.13 0.63
CA ASP A 119 3.35 -3.14 1.02
C ASP A 119 3.76 -1.84 1.73
N VAL A 120 3.46 -0.70 1.12
CA VAL A 120 3.78 0.61 1.70
C VAL A 120 3.08 0.81 3.05
N CYS A 121 1.77 0.55 3.12
CA CYS A 121 1.03 0.71 4.36
C CYS A 121 1.47 -0.29 5.43
N GLY A 122 1.81 -1.53 5.01
CA GLY A 122 2.34 -2.57 5.88
C GLY A 122 3.66 -2.16 6.51
N ARG A 123 4.64 -1.71 5.72
CA ARG A 123 5.92 -1.19 6.21
C ARG A 123 5.74 0.01 7.14
N LEU A 124 4.93 0.98 6.75
CA LEU A 124 4.66 2.19 7.53
C LEU A 124 3.92 1.92 8.85
N ALA A 125 3.16 0.83 8.95
CA ALA A 125 2.47 0.43 10.18
C ALA A 125 3.33 -0.51 11.06
N ALA A 126 3.92 -1.55 10.47
CA ALA A 126 4.62 -2.58 11.21
C ALA A 126 5.96 -2.10 11.78
N VAL A 127 6.74 -1.31 11.03
CA VAL A 127 8.06 -0.85 11.46
C VAL A 127 7.98 -0.01 12.74
N PRO A 128 7.14 1.04 12.85
CA PRO A 128 7.02 1.80 14.09
C PRO A 128 6.54 0.96 15.29
N LEU A 129 5.65 -0.02 15.06
CA LEU A 129 5.18 -0.92 16.11
C LEU A 129 6.31 -1.81 16.64
N LEU A 130 7.10 -2.42 15.75
CA LEU A 130 8.24 -3.25 16.13
C LEU A 130 9.32 -2.44 16.86
N VAL A 131 9.60 -1.24 16.34
CA VAL A 131 10.59 -0.34 16.93
C VAL A 131 10.17 0.10 18.33
N ALA A 132 8.93 0.51 18.51
CA ALA A 132 8.38 0.91 19.81
C ALA A 132 8.32 -0.26 20.82
N ALA A 133 8.22 -1.51 20.34
CA ALA A 133 8.13 -2.70 21.17
C ALA A 133 9.49 -3.22 21.68
N GLY A 134 10.60 -2.89 21.02
CA GLY A 134 11.89 -3.45 21.45
C GLY A 134 13.12 -3.17 20.58
N ALA A 135 13.11 -2.20 19.67
CA ALA A 135 14.35 -1.82 19.02
C ALA A 135 15.23 -1.05 20.02
N GLU A 136 16.50 -1.46 20.14
CA GLU A 136 17.46 -0.67 20.89
C GLU A 136 17.61 0.69 20.24
N THR A 137 17.26 1.74 20.98
CA THR A 137 17.56 3.11 20.60
C THR A 137 19.07 3.32 20.64
N GLY A 138 19.61 4.00 19.62
CA GLY A 138 21.01 4.43 19.62
C GLY A 138 21.30 5.46 20.71
N PRO A 139 22.53 6.00 20.73
CA PRO A 139 22.95 7.00 21.71
C PRO A 139 21.96 8.18 21.77
N GLY A 140 21.40 8.41 22.96
CA GLY A 140 20.44 9.49 23.20
C GLY A 140 18.96 9.15 22.93
N GLY A 141 18.59 7.87 22.80
CA GLY A 141 17.18 7.49 22.61
C GLY A 141 16.67 7.60 21.17
N VAL A 142 17.59 7.75 20.20
CA VAL A 142 17.28 7.99 18.79
C VAL A 142 17.56 6.74 17.96
N VAL A 143 16.61 6.32 17.14
CA VAL A 143 16.76 5.17 16.23
C VAL A 143 17.45 5.61 14.94
N GLU A 144 18.55 4.96 14.58
CA GLU A 144 19.19 5.14 13.27
C GLU A 144 18.47 4.24 12.25
N VAL A 145 17.93 4.83 11.19
CA VAL A 145 17.15 4.16 10.15
C VAL A 145 17.88 4.30 8.81
N LEU A 146 18.11 3.17 8.13
CA LEU A 146 18.64 3.15 6.77
C LEU A 146 17.52 2.78 5.78
N GLU A 147 17.36 3.56 4.71
CA GLU A 147 16.49 3.23 3.58
C GLU A 147 17.33 3.17 2.29
N ALA A 148 17.48 1.96 1.74
CA ALA A 148 18.06 1.72 0.43
C ALA A 148 16.97 1.77 -0.65
N GLY A 149 17.23 2.47 -1.75
CA GLY A 149 16.24 2.68 -2.82
C GLY A 149 15.39 3.94 -2.68
N SER A 150 15.89 4.94 -1.94
CA SER A 150 15.16 6.16 -1.59
C SER A 150 15.03 7.14 -2.77
N ARG A 151 14.38 6.77 -3.88
CA ARG A 151 14.39 7.55 -5.13
C ARG A 151 13.97 9.01 -4.95
N HIS A 152 12.90 9.26 -4.19
CA HIS A 152 12.37 10.62 -3.96
C HIS A 152 12.19 10.99 -2.47
N GLY A 153 12.51 10.09 -1.53
CA GLY A 153 12.39 10.34 -0.08
C GLY A 153 10.96 10.43 0.48
N LEU A 154 9.92 10.14 -0.31
CA LEU A 154 8.52 10.19 0.15
C LEU A 154 8.18 9.12 1.19
N PHE A 155 8.74 7.90 1.04
CA PHE A 155 8.58 6.85 2.04
C PHE A 155 9.23 7.25 3.38
N ALA A 156 10.49 7.67 3.35
CA ALA A 156 11.19 8.25 4.50
C ALA A 156 10.38 9.35 5.21
N ALA A 157 9.78 10.27 4.44
CA ALA A 157 8.94 11.34 4.97
C ALA A 157 7.70 10.78 5.71
N ALA A 158 7.04 9.78 5.14
CA ALA A 158 5.89 9.10 5.76
C ALA A 158 6.29 8.33 7.02
N LEU A 159 7.37 7.55 6.93
CA LEU A 159 7.88 6.71 8.03
C LEU A 159 8.24 7.56 9.23
N ARG A 160 8.90 8.70 9.03
CA ARG A 160 9.24 9.61 10.14
C ARG A 160 8.01 10.11 10.89
N ARG A 161 6.89 10.38 10.18
CA ARG A 161 5.63 10.79 10.83
C ARG A 161 5.02 9.64 11.62
N MET A 162 5.10 8.42 11.08
CA MET A 162 4.64 7.22 11.76
C MET A 162 5.50 6.91 13.00
N LEU A 163 6.83 6.98 12.92
CA LEU A 163 7.73 6.81 14.07
C LEU A 163 7.44 7.85 15.17
N ARG A 164 7.33 9.13 14.81
CA ARG A 164 6.98 10.20 15.77
C ARG A 164 5.61 9.99 16.43
N ARG A 165 4.63 9.48 15.68
CA ARG A 165 3.31 9.10 16.23
C ARG A 165 3.42 8.04 17.32
N HIS A 166 4.46 7.22 17.29
CA HIS A 166 4.77 6.21 18.30
C HIS A 166 5.76 6.70 19.37
N GLY A 167 6.07 8.00 19.40
CA GLY A 167 7.05 8.57 20.33
C GLY A 167 8.50 8.18 20.01
N VAL A 168 8.77 7.68 18.81
CA VAL A 168 10.11 7.28 18.37
C VAL A 168 10.77 8.43 17.63
N GLU A 169 11.89 8.91 18.16
CA GLU A 169 12.79 9.80 17.43
C GLU A 169 13.71 8.98 16.52
N ALA A 170 13.90 9.46 15.30
CA ALA A 170 14.70 8.75 14.30
C ALA A 170 15.57 9.69 13.49
N ARG A 171 16.79 9.24 13.19
CA ARG A 171 17.69 9.82 12.19
C ARG A 171 17.71 8.91 10.97
N LEU A 172 17.52 9.52 9.80
CA LEU A 172 17.40 8.76 8.56
C LEU A 172 18.70 8.85 7.76
N THR A 173 19.14 7.73 7.22
CA THR A 173 20.14 7.65 6.16
C THR A 173 19.43 7.14 4.91
N LEU A 174 19.38 7.96 3.87
CA LEU A 174 18.82 7.60 2.57
C LEU A 174 19.97 7.28 1.63
N LEU A 175 20.03 6.04 1.17
CA LEU A 175 21.07 5.54 0.28
C LEU A 175 20.65 5.66 -1.18
N ASP A 176 21.59 6.14 -1.98
CA ASP A 176 21.47 6.47 -3.39
C ASP A 176 20.18 7.20 -3.76
N PRO A 177 19.87 8.33 -3.09
CA PRO A 177 18.65 9.07 -3.37
C PRO A 177 18.71 9.68 -4.78
N GLY A 178 17.58 10.07 -5.35
CA GLY A 178 17.54 10.77 -6.64
C GLY A 178 18.11 12.20 -6.55
N ASP A 179 17.38 13.16 -7.09
CA ASP A 179 17.74 14.58 -6.96
C ASP A 179 17.66 15.03 -5.49
N GLU A 180 18.73 15.66 -4.97
CA GLU A 180 18.80 16.04 -3.55
C GLU A 180 17.78 17.13 -3.20
N ASP A 181 17.56 18.12 -4.06
CA ASP A 181 16.59 19.20 -3.79
C ASP A 181 15.17 18.65 -3.76
N VAL A 182 14.85 17.73 -4.67
CA VAL A 182 13.57 17.00 -4.67
C VAL A 182 13.40 16.23 -3.36
N VAL A 183 14.41 15.47 -2.94
CA VAL A 183 14.36 14.65 -1.73
C VAL A 183 14.20 15.52 -0.49
N ARG A 184 14.97 16.61 -0.37
CA ARG A 184 14.87 17.57 0.73
C ARG A 184 13.49 18.23 0.78
N GLY A 185 12.94 18.64 -0.37
CA GLY A 185 11.59 19.19 -0.50
C GLY A 185 10.51 18.22 -0.03
N ASN A 186 10.58 16.97 -0.48
CA ASN A 186 9.66 15.91 -0.07
C ASN A 186 9.77 15.58 1.43
N LEU A 187 10.98 15.55 1.99
CA LEU A 187 11.19 15.34 3.43
C LEU A 187 10.56 16.46 4.27
N ALA A 188 10.57 17.70 3.78
CA ALA A 188 9.93 18.83 4.46
C ALA A 188 8.40 18.64 4.58
N LEU A 189 7.74 18.00 3.61
CA LEU A 189 6.31 17.61 3.71
C LEU A 189 6.08 16.60 4.85
N GLY A 190 7.09 15.76 5.13
CA GLY A 190 7.17 14.88 6.28
C GLY A 190 7.36 15.60 7.63
N GLY A 191 7.51 16.93 7.62
CA GLY A 191 7.90 17.72 8.79
C GLY A 191 9.34 17.46 9.24
N ALA A 192 10.22 17.07 8.31
CA ALA A 192 11.63 16.85 8.60
C ALA A 192 12.42 18.16 8.53
N GLY A 193 13.19 18.47 9.57
CA GLY A 193 14.30 19.41 9.46
C GLY A 193 15.46 18.76 8.70
N SER A 194 16.12 19.52 7.83
CA SER A 194 17.24 19.05 6.97
C SER A 194 18.39 18.38 7.76
N GLN A 195 18.54 18.69 9.06
CA GLN A 195 19.66 18.22 9.87
C GLN A 195 19.57 16.76 10.34
N ASP A 196 18.39 16.14 10.31
CA ASP A 196 18.18 14.76 10.81
C ASP A 196 18.23 13.69 9.70
N VAL A 197 18.53 14.10 8.47
CA VAL A 197 18.57 13.21 7.31
C VAL A 197 19.93 13.30 6.62
N ARG A 198 20.57 12.14 6.46
CA ARG A 198 21.80 11.95 5.70
C ARG A 198 21.45 11.40 4.33
N LEU A 199 21.95 12.05 3.30
CA LEU A 199 21.84 11.57 1.92
C LEU A 199 23.22 11.03 1.55
N VAL A 200 23.29 9.73 1.24
CA VAL A 200 24.56 9.05 0.92
C VAL A 200 24.47 8.52 -0.51
N ARG A 201 25.47 8.86 -1.33
CA ARG A 201 25.60 8.34 -2.71
C ARG A 201 26.38 7.03 -2.69
N GLY A 202 26.00 6.07 -3.52
CA GLY A 202 26.66 4.78 -3.63
C GLY A 202 25.91 3.63 -2.94
N GLY A 203 26.63 2.58 -2.55
CA GLY A 203 26.06 1.34 -1.99
C GLY A 203 26.18 1.21 -0.47
N LEU A 204 25.80 0.05 0.04
CA LEU A 204 25.93 -0.29 1.47
C LEU A 204 27.40 -0.34 1.95
N ASP A 205 28.34 -0.43 1.02
CA ASP A 205 29.79 -0.42 1.21
C ASP A 205 30.35 1.00 1.40
N ALA A 206 29.55 2.05 1.20
CA ALA A 206 29.95 3.43 1.45
C ALA A 206 30.45 3.59 2.91
N PRO A 207 31.59 4.27 3.15
CA PRO A 207 32.14 4.50 4.49
C PRO A 207 31.12 5.04 5.49
N GLU A 208 30.30 5.98 5.06
CA GLU A 208 29.26 6.63 5.85
C GLU A 208 28.15 5.67 6.30
N VAL A 209 27.95 4.57 5.56
CA VAL A 209 26.98 3.52 5.86
C VAL A 209 27.62 2.41 6.70
N ARG A 210 28.76 1.86 6.26
CA ARG A 210 29.42 0.70 6.88
C ARG A 210 29.96 0.95 8.29
N GLU A 211 30.27 2.20 8.61
CA GLU A 211 30.79 2.59 9.93
C GLU A 211 29.68 2.78 10.97
N ARG A 212 28.42 2.56 10.59
CA ARG A 212 27.24 2.73 11.44
C ARG A 212 26.54 1.41 11.75
N ARG A 213 25.74 1.46 12.81
CA ARG A 213 24.78 0.42 13.17
C ARG A 213 23.38 1.01 13.14
N TYR A 214 22.48 0.33 12.48
CA TYR A 214 21.11 0.78 12.26
C TYR A 214 20.14 -0.07 13.07
N GLY A 215 19.17 0.59 13.72
CA GLY A 215 18.06 -0.07 14.40
C GLY A 215 16.93 -0.46 13.43
N VAL A 216 16.88 0.17 12.27
CA VAL A 216 15.96 -0.20 11.18
C VAL A 216 16.71 -0.19 9.85
N LEU A 217 16.54 -1.25 9.06
CA LEU A 217 17.05 -1.36 7.70
C LEU A 217 15.88 -1.65 6.78
N LEU A 218 15.64 -0.75 5.83
CA LEU A 218 14.61 -0.88 4.81
C LEU A 218 15.30 -1.05 3.47
N LEU A 219 15.08 -2.21 2.87
CA LEU A 219 15.69 -2.59 1.60
C LEU A 219 14.59 -2.67 0.53
N ASP A 220 14.88 -2.06 -0.62
CA ASP A 220 14.06 -2.12 -1.84
C ASP A 220 14.37 -3.36 -2.68
N ALA A 221 15.59 -3.87 -2.56
CA ALA A 221 16.13 -5.04 -3.23
C ALA A 221 16.92 -5.91 -2.22
N PRO A 222 17.19 -7.18 -2.52
CA PRO A 222 18.16 -7.96 -1.76
C PRO A 222 19.54 -7.30 -1.85
N HIS A 223 20.16 -7.02 -0.70
CA HIS A 223 21.51 -6.48 -0.63
C HIS A 223 22.41 -7.39 0.21
N GLU A 224 23.50 -7.87 -0.38
CA GLU A 224 24.51 -8.63 0.36
C GLU A 224 25.15 -7.78 1.46
N GLY A 225 25.40 -8.40 2.62
CA GLY A 225 26.06 -7.73 3.75
C GLY A 225 25.18 -6.77 4.55
N ALA A 226 23.91 -6.54 4.19
CA ALA A 226 23.00 -5.65 4.93
C ALA A 226 22.83 -6.04 6.41
N GLN A 227 22.82 -7.34 6.70
CA GLN A 227 22.81 -7.87 8.08
C GLN A 227 24.01 -7.38 8.92
N GLY A 228 25.15 -7.13 8.28
CA GLY A 228 26.35 -6.60 8.90
C GLY A 228 26.24 -5.13 9.29
N LEU A 229 25.16 -4.45 8.94
CA LEU A 229 24.85 -3.06 9.33
C LEU A 229 23.80 -2.99 10.45
N ALA A 230 23.15 -4.11 10.76
CA ALA A 230 22.15 -4.18 11.81
C ALA A 230 22.79 -4.05 13.19
N GLY A 231 22.18 -3.21 14.04
CA GLY A 231 22.46 -3.18 15.47
C GLY A 231 21.72 -4.29 16.21
N PRO A 232 22.04 -4.51 17.50
CA PRO A 232 21.26 -5.42 18.33
C PRO A 232 19.77 -5.00 18.38
N GLY A 233 18.86 -5.97 18.30
CA GLY A 233 17.42 -5.70 18.28
C GLY A 233 16.90 -4.97 17.04
N ALA A 234 17.71 -4.81 15.99
CA ALA A 234 17.29 -4.11 14.79
C ALA A 234 16.18 -4.86 14.02
N VAL A 235 15.39 -4.10 13.28
CA VAL A 235 14.37 -4.61 12.35
C VAL A 235 14.89 -4.44 10.93
N LEU A 236 15.02 -5.55 10.21
CA LEU A 236 15.33 -5.56 8.79
C LEU A 236 14.07 -5.89 7.99
N VAL A 237 13.77 -5.09 6.98
CA VAL A 237 12.66 -5.27 6.07
C VAL A 237 13.19 -5.33 4.65
N ALA A 238 12.86 -6.41 3.94
CA ALA A 238 13.32 -6.65 2.58
C ALA A 238 12.20 -7.26 1.74
N PRO A 239 12.29 -7.25 0.39
CA PRO A 239 11.38 -8.00 -0.46
C PRO A 239 11.34 -9.49 -0.07
N ALA A 240 10.19 -10.14 -0.23
CA ALA A 240 10.03 -11.55 0.13
C ALA A 240 10.81 -12.52 -0.78
N ASP A 241 11.08 -12.11 -2.02
CA ASP A 241 11.80 -12.88 -3.02
C ASP A 241 12.96 -12.04 -3.59
N PRO A 242 14.23 -12.48 -3.44
CA PRO A 242 14.69 -13.73 -2.82
C PRO A 242 14.60 -13.72 -1.29
N ALA A 243 14.56 -14.93 -0.71
CA ALA A 243 14.52 -15.12 0.73
C ALA A 243 15.70 -14.43 1.45
N PRO A 244 15.50 -13.95 2.70
CA PRO A 244 16.55 -13.27 3.46
C PRO A 244 17.78 -14.18 3.68
N GLY A 245 18.95 -13.55 3.66
CA GLY A 245 20.24 -14.22 3.81
C GLY A 245 20.45 -14.90 5.18
N PRO A 246 21.48 -15.77 5.31
CA PRO A 246 21.78 -16.48 6.54
C PRO A 246 22.17 -15.52 7.69
N GLY A 247 21.78 -15.86 8.92
CA GLY A 247 22.07 -15.03 10.12
C GLY A 247 20.94 -14.08 10.53
N LEU A 248 19.78 -14.20 9.91
CA LEU A 248 18.57 -13.46 10.24
C LEU A 248 17.50 -14.40 10.81
N ARG A 249 16.89 -13.99 11.92
CA ARG A 249 15.71 -14.65 12.50
C ARG A 249 14.44 -14.05 11.87
N PRO A 250 13.57 -14.84 11.24
CA PRO A 250 12.33 -14.34 10.67
C PRO A 250 11.37 -13.89 11.77
N LEU A 251 10.76 -12.72 11.58
CA LEU A 251 9.62 -12.22 12.38
C LEU A 251 8.28 -12.48 11.67
N GLY A 252 8.31 -12.60 10.35
CA GLY A 252 7.17 -12.95 9.51
C GLY A 252 7.13 -12.11 8.23
N GLN A 253 5.96 -12.04 7.61
CA GLN A 253 5.75 -11.33 6.36
C GLN A 253 4.53 -10.42 6.48
N VAL A 254 4.62 -9.22 5.92
CA VAL A 254 3.51 -8.29 5.74
C VAL A 254 3.49 -7.86 4.29
N ALA A 255 2.39 -8.12 3.59
CA ALA A 255 2.26 -7.96 2.15
C ALA A 255 3.45 -8.58 1.39
N ASP A 256 4.20 -7.77 0.65
CA ASP A 256 5.28 -8.22 -0.23
C ASP A 256 6.67 -8.20 0.46
N SER A 257 6.69 -7.91 1.78
CA SER A 257 7.90 -7.70 2.56
C SER A 257 8.08 -8.68 3.70
N VAL A 258 9.30 -9.19 3.84
CA VAL A 258 9.70 -10.05 4.95
C VAL A 258 10.39 -9.21 6.03
N TYR A 259 10.04 -9.50 7.28
CA TYR A 259 10.57 -8.84 8.47
C TYR A 259 11.49 -9.82 9.19
N CYS A 260 12.68 -9.35 9.51
CA CYS A 260 13.71 -10.12 10.17
C CYS A 260 14.32 -9.33 11.33
N ALA A 261 14.87 -10.05 12.29
CA ALA A 261 15.78 -9.53 13.28
C ALA A 261 17.15 -10.20 13.14
N PRO A 262 18.27 -9.57 13.52
CA PRO A 262 19.56 -10.24 13.64
C PRO A 262 19.45 -11.48 14.53
N ALA A 263 20.05 -12.60 14.11
CA ALA A 263 20.25 -13.72 15.01
C ALA A 263 21.27 -13.31 16.09
N LEU A 264 20.95 -13.58 17.35
CA LEU A 264 21.83 -13.36 18.50
C LEU A 264 23.06 -14.27 18.45
#